data_AF-A0A6A5B8B3-F1
#
_entry.id   AF-A0A6A5B8B3-F1
#
_cell.length_a   1.000
_cell.length_b   1.000
_cell.length_c   1.000
_cell.angle_alpha   90.00
_cell.angle_beta   90.00
_cell.angle_gamma   90.00
#
_symmetry.space_group_name_H-M   'P 1'
#
loop_
_entity.id
_entity.type
_entity.pdbx_description
1 polymer ?
#
loop_
_entity_poly.entity_id
_entity_poly.type
_entity_poly.pdbx_seq_one_letter_code
_entity_poly.pdbx_strand_id
1 'polypeptide(L)'
;MFALQQAGHSQETLLLSQEEIHFILSHTIFGSSTNSHQDAQHVVEQEEADVMNFYSLSQLQHDYTEDTAQHMIQLFSASSGLDKFLPCLHIPGIGTRYLLFHSFLSQLQQEEDLSQLTPRKAFLRFANYLGRTRSYRALALTEDEYNKILQQDSIHPTGRLKTTRENVEQMVQQYGIWKICHARLYIGQRMVPYDPSLSLHDHPETATCIAKGYMSLPHRKIYLMELQIPLIEVLGFKVKDVSYTPQKRWFYFGKIWFDSFDEATERYTLYEIPFLSKRLMKVRVFEDSNEVENFLQPFRESQEEKKRLCNHDLVEEEESEEDHDDDDDE
;
A
#
# COMPACT_ATOMS: atom_id res chain seq x y z
N MET A 1 -15.44 2.42 14.88
CA MET A 1 -16.81 1.91 15.05
C MET A 1 -17.65 2.51 13.92
N PHE A 2 -17.71 1.85 12.75
CA PHE A 2 -18.48 2.33 11.60
C PHE A 2 -19.83 1.62 11.59
N ALA A 3 -20.91 2.38 11.68
CA ALA A 3 -22.26 1.86 11.61
C ALA A 3 -22.58 1.48 10.17
N LEU A 4 -22.81 0.19 9.91
CA LEU A 4 -23.43 -0.30 8.70
C LEU A 4 -24.91 0.14 8.70
N GLN A 5 -25.22 1.14 7.88
CA GLN A 5 -26.61 1.49 7.56
C GLN A 5 -27.20 0.38 6.69
N GLN A 6 -28.33 -0.17 7.16
CA GLN A 6 -29.18 -1.09 6.41
C GLN A 6 -29.63 -0.43 5.10
N ALA A 7 -29.33 -1.04 3.95
CA ALA A 7 -29.84 -0.62 2.65
C ALA A 7 -30.69 -1.74 2.03
N GLY A 8 -32.00 -1.53 2.01
CA GLY A 8 -32.86 -2.16 1.01
C GLY A 8 -32.51 -1.60 -0.38
N HIS A 9 -32.37 -2.50 -1.35
CA HIS A 9 -32.16 -2.31 -2.81
C HIS A 9 -31.98 -0.86 -3.33
N SER A 10 -30.95 -0.15 -2.86
CA SER A 10 -30.36 0.97 -3.59
C SER A 10 -29.32 0.38 -4.53
N GLN A 11 -29.18 0.92 -5.75
CA GLN A 11 -28.02 0.60 -6.59
C GLN A 11 -26.77 0.88 -5.76
N GLU A 12 -26.00 -0.16 -5.43
CA GLU A 12 -24.69 -0.01 -4.76
C GLU A 12 -23.83 0.88 -5.68
N THR A 13 -23.69 2.16 -5.35
CA THR A 13 -22.80 3.06 -6.08
C THR A 13 -21.37 2.58 -5.83
N LEU A 14 -20.78 1.93 -6.85
CA LEU A 14 -19.40 1.47 -6.78
C LEU A 14 -18.48 2.69 -6.61
N LEU A 15 -17.59 2.63 -5.61
CA LEU A 15 -16.55 3.65 -5.39
C LEU A 15 -15.43 3.57 -6.44
N LEU A 16 -15.34 2.44 -7.14
CA LEU A 16 -14.43 2.21 -8.25
C LEU A 16 -15.16 2.36 -9.58
N SER A 17 -14.54 3.08 -10.51
CA SER A 17 -14.94 3.07 -11.92
C SER A 17 -14.62 1.72 -12.57
N GLN A 18 -15.28 1.39 -13.70
CA GLN A 18 -15.00 0.16 -14.45
C GLN A 18 -13.54 0.09 -14.95
N GLU A 19 -12.97 1.23 -15.32
CA GLU A 19 -11.56 1.32 -15.71
C GLU A 19 -10.61 0.99 -14.55
N GLU A 20 -10.92 1.43 -13.33
CA GLU A 20 -10.13 1.08 -12.13
C GLU A 20 -10.27 -0.40 -11.79
N ILE A 21 -11.47 -0.97 -11.90
CA ILE A 21 -11.71 -2.41 -11.71
C ILE A 21 -10.90 -3.22 -12.71
N HIS A 22 -10.99 -2.88 -13.99
CA HIS A 22 -10.23 -3.55 -15.05
C HIS A 22 -8.72 -3.38 -14.83
N PHE A 23 -8.26 -2.19 -14.43
CA PHE A 23 -6.86 -1.98 -14.08
C PHE A 23 -6.43 -2.94 -12.96
N ILE A 24 -7.12 -2.96 -11.82
CA ILE A 24 -6.75 -3.85 -10.70
C ILE A 24 -6.74 -5.32 -11.12
N LEU A 25 -7.78 -5.78 -11.83
CA LEU A 25 -7.95 -7.18 -12.23
C LEU A 25 -7.09 -7.61 -13.42
N SER A 26 -6.50 -6.69 -14.18
CA SER A 26 -5.54 -7.00 -15.24
C SER A 26 -4.08 -6.98 -14.75
N HIS A 27 -3.84 -6.54 -13.51
CA HIS A 27 -2.51 -6.46 -12.88
C HIS A 27 -2.35 -7.41 -11.68
N THR A 28 -3.35 -8.24 -11.47
CA THR A 28 -3.29 -9.44 -10.66
C THR A 28 -2.34 -10.46 -11.28
N ILE A 29 -1.57 -11.12 -10.43
CA ILE A 29 -0.56 -12.10 -10.83
C ILE A 29 -1.29 -13.39 -11.20
N PHE A 30 -1.86 -13.43 -12.40
CA PHE A 30 -2.41 -14.67 -12.93
C PHE A 30 -1.34 -15.40 -13.73
N GLY A 31 -1.15 -16.66 -13.37
CA GLY A 31 -0.29 -17.58 -14.10
C GLY A 31 -0.68 -17.60 -15.56
N SER A 32 0.31 -17.43 -16.43
CA SER A 32 0.19 -17.50 -17.87
C SER A 32 -0.66 -18.68 -18.35
N SER A 33 -1.70 -18.41 -19.13
CA SER A 33 -2.03 -19.28 -20.27
C SER A 33 -2.73 -18.52 -21.40
N THR A 34 -2.04 -18.58 -22.56
CA THR A 34 -2.52 -18.54 -23.95
C THR A 34 -3.01 -17.24 -24.57
N ASN A 35 -2.19 -16.76 -25.51
CA ASN A 35 -2.60 -15.98 -26.67
C ASN A 35 -3.86 -16.54 -27.34
N SER A 36 -4.93 -15.74 -27.38
CA SER A 36 -5.90 -15.79 -28.48
C SER A 36 -6.53 -14.41 -28.69
N HIS A 37 -6.19 -13.77 -29.81
CA HIS A 37 -6.94 -12.65 -30.35
C HIS A 37 -8.32 -13.12 -30.82
N GLN A 38 -9.38 -12.90 -30.03
CA GLN A 38 -10.77 -12.93 -30.49
C GLN A 38 -11.62 -11.83 -29.81
N ASP A 39 -12.71 -11.47 -30.47
CA ASP A 39 -13.44 -10.19 -30.41
C ASP A 39 -13.90 -9.67 -29.03
N ALA A 40 -13.77 -8.34 -28.88
CA ALA A 40 -13.63 -7.59 -27.62
C ALA A 40 -14.89 -7.33 -26.77
N GLN A 41 -16.04 -7.98 -27.00
CA GLN A 41 -17.25 -7.68 -26.21
C GLN A 41 -17.96 -8.90 -25.61
N HIS A 42 -17.71 -10.12 -26.11
CA HIS A 42 -18.26 -11.34 -25.51
C HIS A 42 -17.20 -12.20 -24.78
N VAL A 43 -15.91 -11.90 -25.00
CA VAL A 43 -14.78 -12.58 -24.38
C VAL A 43 -14.52 -12.12 -22.94
N VAL A 44 -14.90 -10.88 -22.60
CA VAL A 44 -14.59 -10.27 -21.29
C VAL A 44 -15.19 -11.06 -20.12
N GLU A 45 -16.45 -11.52 -20.21
CA GLU A 45 -17.07 -12.26 -19.10
C GLU A 45 -16.55 -13.71 -18.95
N GLN A 46 -16.12 -14.35 -20.05
CA GLN A 46 -15.59 -15.72 -20.04
C GLN A 46 -14.11 -15.76 -19.65
N GLU A 47 -13.27 -14.86 -20.16
CA GLU A 47 -11.88 -14.72 -19.71
C GLU A 47 -11.81 -14.25 -18.25
N GLU A 48 -12.69 -13.34 -17.79
CA GLU A 48 -12.72 -12.90 -16.38
C GLU A 48 -13.12 -14.01 -15.39
N ALA A 49 -13.96 -14.97 -15.81
CA ALA A 49 -14.32 -16.12 -14.99
C ALA A 49 -13.19 -17.15 -14.89
N ASP A 50 -12.43 -17.34 -15.97
CA ASP A 50 -11.29 -18.25 -16.03
C ASP A 50 -10.06 -17.70 -15.29
N VAL A 51 -9.89 -16.38 -15.32
CA VAL A 51 -8.91 -15.64 -14.50
C VAL A 51 -9.08 -15.99 -13.02
N MET A 52 -10.31 -16.22 -12.56
CA MET A 52 -10.60 -16.58 -11.17
C MET A 52 -10.78 -18.09 -10.91
N ASN A 53 -10.26 -18.99 -11.76
CA ASN A 53 -10.47 -20.44 -11.63
C ASN A 53 -9.20 -21.31 -11.52
N PHE A 54 -7.99 -20.76 -11.64
CA PHE A 54 -6.75 -21.54 -11.53
C PHE A 54 -5.92 -21.14 -10.32
N TYR A 55 -5.91 -21.98 -9.28
CA TYR A 55 -5.17 -21.73 -8.05
C TYR A 55 -4.23 -22.88 -7.73
N SER A 56 -3.00 -22.51 -7.38
CA SER A 56 -2.07 -23.43 -6.79
C SER A 56 -1.54 -22.84 -5.48
N LEU A 57 -1.53 -23.66 -4.43
CA LEU A 57 -0.81 -23.40 -3.18
C LEU A 57 0.61 -22.86 -3.47
N SER A 58 1.27 -23.39 -4.51
CA SER A 58 2.59 -22.93 -4.95
C SER A 58 2.65 -21.45 -5.32
N GLN A 59 1.60 -20.87 -5.91
CA GLN A 59 1.60 -19.44 -6.25
C GLN A 59 1.47 -18.56 -4.99
N LEU A 60 0.60 -18.92 -4.04
CA LEU A 60 0.51 -18.18 -2.78
C LEU A 60 1.81 -18.28 -1.96
N GLN A 61 2.43 -19.47 -1.92
CA GLN A 61 3.73 -19.66 -1.27
C GLN A 61 4.82 -18.82 -1.92
N HIS A 62 4.79 -18.69 -3.26
CA HIS A 62 5.68 -17.81 -4.00
C HIS A 62 5.47 -16.34 -3.63
N ASP A 63 4.22 -15.90 -3.55
CA ASP A 63 3.88 -14.49 -3.33
C ASP A 63 4.04 -14.02 -1.88
N TYR A 64 3.82 -14.89 -0.88
CA TYR A 64 3.62 -14.46 0.52
C TYR A 64 4.48 -15.16 1.59
N THR A 65 5.43 -16.01 1.23
CA THR A 65 6.12 -17.01 2.10
C THR A 65 5.29 -18.25 2.37
N GLU A 66 5.98 -19.35 2.66
CA GLU A 66 5.34 -20.64 2.94
C GLU A 66 4.40 -20.58 4.15
N ASP A 67 4.89 -20.09 5.30
CA ASP A 67 4.11 -20.03 6.54
C ASP A 67 2.86 -19.16 6.38
N THR A 68 3.00 -17.99 5.75
CA THR A 68 1.86 -17.09 5.52
C THR A 68 0.85 -17.71 4.54
N ALA A 69 1.31 -18.32 3.46
CA ALA A 69 0.43 -18.97 2.49
C ALA A 69 -0.32 -20.17 3.11
N GLN A 70 0.36 -20.97 3.94
CA GLN A 70 -0.28 -22.04 4.69
C GLN A 70 -1.34 -21.49 5.64
N HIS A 71 -1.04 -20.41 6.39
CA HIS A 71 -2.00 -19.78 7.28
C HIS A 71 -3.21 -19.21 6.52
N MET A 72 -3.00 -18.54 5.38
CA MET A 72 -4.07 -18.07 4.49
C MET A 72 -5.00 -19.22 4.10
N ILE A 73 -4.44 -20.35 3.63
CA ILE A 73 -5.24 -21.48 3.17
C ILE A 73 -5.98 -22.14 4.32
N GLN A 74 -5.32 -22.38 5.45
CA GLN A 74 -5.95 -22.96 6.64
C GLN A 74 -7.10 -22.09 7.12
N LEU A 75 -6.91 -20.77 7.20
CA LEU A 75 -7.92 -19.83 7.69
C LEU A 75 -9.19 -19.84 6.83
N PHE A 76 -9.04 -19.79 5.51
CA PHE A 76 -10.17 -19.78 4.58
C PHE A 76 -10.81 -21.16 4.42
N SER A 77 -10.03 -22.24 4.47
CA SER A 77 -10.56 -23.62 4.34
C SER A 77 -11.25 -24.11 5.61
N ALA A 78 -10.82 -23.65 6.78
CA ALA A 78 -11.47 -23.98 8.06
C ALA A 78 -12.82 -23.27 8.24
N SER A 79 -13.05 -22.20 7.48
CA SER A 79 -14.26 -21.39 7.55
C SER A 79 -15.26 -21.84 6.48
N SER A 80 -16.40 -22.37 6.91
CA SER A 80 -17.40 -22.97 6.01
C SER A 80 -17.80 -22.01 4.88
N GLY A 81 -17.51 -22.38 3.62
CA GLY A 81 -17.92 -21.63 2.43
C GLY A 81 -17.05 -20.41 2.08
N LEU A 82 -15.93 -20.19 2.78
CA LEU A 82 -14.97 -19.12 2.46
C LEU A 82 -13.83 -19.58 1.54
N ASP A 83 -13.61 -20.88 1.43
CA ASP A 83 -12.61 -21.53 0.56
C ASP A 83 -12.69 -21.05 -0.89
N LYS A 84 -13.91 -20.85 -1.41
CA LYS A 84 -14.13 -20.31 -2.76
C LYS A 84 -13.63 -18.88 -2.98
N PHE A 85 -13.17 -18.16 -1.95
CA PHE A 85 -12.60 -16.81 -2.07
C PHE A 85 -11.08 -16.78 -1.95
N LEU A 86 -10.42 -17.93 -1.74
CA LEU A 86 -8.96 -18.08 -1.89
C LEU A 86 -8.41 -17.41 -3.17
N PRO A 87 -9.09 -17.54 -4.33
CA PRO A 87 -8.93 -16.67 -5.49
C PRO A 87 -8.44 -15.24 -5.28
N CYS A 88 -9.14 -14.52 -4.41
CA CYS A 88 -8.99 -13.10 -4.25
C CYS A 88 -7.65 -12.77 -3.59
N LEU A 89 -6.99 -13.73 -2.93
CA LEU A 89 -5.73 -13.51 -2.23
C LEU A 89 -4.56 -13.22 -3.19
N HIS A 90 -4.68 -13.51 -4.49
CA HIS A 90 -3.69 -13.11 -5.50
C HIS A 90 -3.77 -11.63 -5.89
N ILE A 91 -4.86 -10.94 -5.52
CA ILE A 91 -4.94 -9.49 -5.65
C ILE A 91 -4.04 -8.92 -4.55
N PRO A 92 -2.94 -8.20 -4.88
CA PRO A 92 -1.96 -7.80 -3.87
C PRO A 92 -2.59 -7.03 -2.70
N GLY A 93 -3.54 -6.14 -2.96
CA GLY A 93 -4.25 -5.39 -1.90
C GLY A 93 -5.16 -6.23 -1.00
N ILE A 94 -5.59 -7.41 -1.45
CA ILE A 94 -6.33 -8.40 -0.65
C ILE A 94 -5.37 -9.34 0.04
N GLY A 95 -4.44 -9.98 -0.66
CA GLY A 95 -3.53 -10.97 -0.07
C GLY A 95 -2.69 -10.37 1.05
N THR A 96 -2.21 -9.14 0.88
CA THR A 96 -1.51 -8.41 1.96
C THR A 96 -2.42 -7.94 3.11
N ARG A 97 -3.74 -8.14 2.99
CA ARG A 97 -4.77 -7.85 4.00
C ARG A 97 -5.69 -9.05 4.25
N TYR A 98 -5.22 -10.28 4.05
CA TYR A 98 -6.08 -11.46 4.04
C TYR A 98 -6.88 -11.64 5.34
N LEU A 99 -6.33 -11.24 6.50
CA LEU A 99 -7.04 -11.27 7.79
C LEU A 99 -8.24 -10.31 7.82
N LEU A 100 -8.07 -9.11 7.27
CA LEU A 100 -9.14 -8.11 7.16
C LEU A 100 -10.20 -8.58 6.16
N PHE A 101 -9.77 -9.16 5.03
CA PHE A 101 -10.68 -9.74 4.05
C PHE A 101 -11.48 -10.92 4.61
N HIS A 102 -10.83 -11.82 5.35
CA HIS A 102 -11.50 -12.92 6.05
C HIS A 102 -12.52 -12.42 7.07
N SER A 103 -12.15 -11.42 7.87
CA SER A 103 -13.05 -10.80 8.85
C SER A 103 -14.27 -10.17 8.19
N PHE A 104 -14.05 -9.47 7.07
CA PHE A 104 -15.11 -8.90 6.24
C PHE A 104 -16.06 -9.97 5.68
N LEU A 105 -15.53 -11.04 5.10
CA LEU A 105 -16.36 -12.14 4.58
C LEU A 105 -17.13 -12.86 5.69
N SER A 106 -16.52 -13.02 6.87
CA SER A 106 -17.17 -13.63 8.03
C SER A 106 -18.33 -12.76 8.54
N GLN A 107 -18.20 -11.43 8.49
CA GLN A 107 -19.30 -10.52 8.80
C GLN A 107 -20.41 -10.62 7.75
N LEU A 108 -20.08 -10.62 6.46
CA LEU A 108 -21.07 -10.82 5.40
C LEU A 108 -21.81 -12.15 5.55
N GLN A 109 -21.13 -13.23 5.97
CA GLN A 109 -21.76 -14.53 6.19
C GLN A 109 -22.85 -14.50 7.27
N GLN A 110 -22.74 -13.61 8.24
CA GLN A 110 -23.75 -13.45 9.29
C GLN A 110 -25.00 -12.70 8.76
N GLU A 111 -24.84 -11.93 7.69
CA GLU A 111 -25.86 -11.04 7.13
C GLU A 111 -26.56 -11.64 5.90
N GLU A 112 -25.86 -12.44 5.10
CA GLU A 112 -26.35 -12.97 3.84
C GLU A 112 -25.86 -14.40 3.53
N ASP A 113 -26.59 -15.10 2.66
CA ASP A 113 -26.14 -16.39 2.13
C ASP A 113 -24.98 -16.17 1.14
N LEU A 114 -23.77 -16.50 1.60
CA LEU A 114 -22.58 -16.40 0.77
C LEU A 114 -22.62 -17.29 -0.46
N SER A 115 -23.48 -18.32 -0.56
CA SER A 115 -23.52 -19.24 -1.71
C SER A 115 -23.62 -18.50 -3.06
N GLN A 116 -24.35 -17.38 -3.08
CA GLN A 116 -24.59 -16.53 -4.25
C GLN A 116 -23.50 -15.49 -4.52
N LEU A 117 -22.58 -15.28 -3.57
CA LEU A 117 -21.49 -14.32 -3.67
C LEU A 117 -20.33 -14.94 -4.47
N THR A 118 -20.05 -14.39 -5.65
CA THR A 118 -18.90 -14.79 -6.48
C THR A 118 -17.62 -14.11 -6.01
N PRO A 119 -16.42 -14.63 -6.32
CA PRO A 119 -15.15 -13.99 -5.98
C PRO A 119 -15.04 -12.55 -6.49
N ARG A 120 -15.51 -12.29 -7.72
CA ARG A 120 -15.57 -10.94 -8.30
C ARG A 120 -16.46 -10.00 -7.49
N LYS A 121 -17.66 -10.44 -7.09
CA LYS A 121 -18.56 -9.63 -6.23
C LYS A 121 -17.94 -9.39 -4.85
N ALA A 122 -17.30 -10.39 -4.27
CA ALA A 122 -16.57 -10.25 -3.00
C ALA A 122 -15.44 -9.24 -3.11
N PHE A 123 -14.64 -9.27 -4.19
CA PHE A 123 -13.63 -8.27 -4.50
C PHE A 123 -14.23 -6.86 -4.56
N LEU A 124 -15.30 -6.66 -5.34
CA LEU A 124 -15.92 -5.35 -5.51
C LEU A 124 -16.47 -4.81 -4.18
N ARG A 125 -17.15 -5.66 -3.41
CA ARG A 125 -17.67 -5.28 -2.09
C ARG A 125 -16.56 -4.98 -1.10
N PHE A 126 -15.49 -5.76 -1.11
CA PHE A 126 -14.34 -5.51 -0.25
C PHE A 126 -13.60 -4.23 -0.64
N ALA A 127 -13.43 -3.95 -1.94
CA ALA A 127 -12.85 -2.71 -2.40
C ALA A 127 -13.70 -1.49 -1.98
N ASN A 128 -15.02 -1.60 -2.06
CA ASN A 128 -15.93 -0.58 -1.53
C ASN A 128 -15.83 -0.44 0.00
N TYR A 129 -15.74 -1.55 0.73
CA TYR A 129 -15.54 -1.57 2.18
C TYR A 129 -14.25 -0.86 2.60
N LEU A 130 -13.16 -1.08 1.88
CA LEU A 130 -11.89 -0.39 2.11
C LEU A 130 -11.94 1.10 1.74
N GLY A 131 -12.68 1.43 0.69
CA GLY A 131 -12.82 2.78 0.18
C GLY A 131 -11.53 3.33 -0.46
N ARG A 132 -11.37 4.65 -0.36
CA ARG A 132 -10.23 5.39 -0.93
C ARG A 132 -9.39 5.99 0.19
N THR A 133 -8.09 6.07 -0.03
CA THR A 133 -7.15 6.73 0.89
C THR A 133 -6.56 7.97 0.24
N ARG A 134 -6.20 8.93 1.09
CA ARG A 134 -5.37 10.06 0.69
C ARG A 134 -3.90 9.67 0.90
N SER A 135 -3.09 9.84 -0.12
CA SER A 135 -1.66 9.59 -0.03
C SER A 135 -0.87 10.62 -0.82
N TYR A 136 0.40 10.77 -0.45
CA TYR A 136 1.29 11.79 -0.97
C TYR A 136 2.46 11.14 -1.69
N ARG A 137 2.79 11.69 -2.86
CA ARG A 137 4.01 11.37 -3.60
C ARG A 137 4.72 12.67 -3.92
N ALA A 138 5.97 12.79 -3.49
CA ALA A 138 6.83 13.89 -3.88
C ALA A 138 7.90 13.39 -4.84
N LEU A 139 8.10 14.10 -5.94
CA LEU A 139 9.16 13.82 -6.91
C LEU A 139 9.94 15.10 -7.19
N ALA A 140 11.27 15.05 -7.10
CA ALA A 140 12.12 16.10 -7.63
C ALA A 140 12.24 15.91 -9.15
N LEU A 141 11.66 16.80 -9.94
CA LEU A 141 11.52 16.67 -11.39
C LEU A 141 11.93 17.95 -12.10
N THR A 142 12.34 17.84 -13.36
CA THR A 142 12.30 18.97 -14.29
C THR A 142 10.86 19.24 -14.73
N GLU A 143 10.58 20.43 -15.27
CA GLU A 143 9.25 20.77 -15.77
C GLU A 143 8.78 19.84 -16.90
N ASP A 144 9.67 19.45 -17.81
CA ASP A 144 9.39 18.47 -18.87
C ASP A 144 9.09 17.06 -18.31
N GLU A 145 9.76 16.69 -17.21
CA GLU A 145 9.48 15.44 -16.53
C GLU A 145 8.09 15.44 -15.87
N TYR A 146 7.70 16.55 -15.26
CA TYR A 146 6.35 16.71 -14.75
C TYR A 146 5.30 16.72 -15.87
N ASN A 147 5.53 17.48 -16.94
CA ASN A 147 4.58 17.60 -18.04
C ASN A 147 4.29 16.26 -18.74
N LYS A 148 5.30 15.39 -18.96
CA LYS A 148 4.95 14.07 -19.55
C LYS A 148 4.26 13.13 -18.57
N ILE A 149 4.42 13.28 -17.25
CA ILE A 149 3.59 12.54 -16.28
C ILE A 149 2.12 12.92 -16.46
N LEU A 150 1.82 14.21 -16.62
CA LEU A 150 0.46 14.68 -16.89
C LEU A 150 -0.06 14.17 -18.24
N GLN A 151 0.76 14.16 -19.28
CA GLN A 151 0.37 13.64 -20.60
C GLN A 151 0.12 12.14 -20.62
N GLN A 152 0.90 11.38 -19.84
CA GLN A 152 0.75 9.93 -19.72
C GLN A 152 -0.39 9.52 -18.79
N ASP A 153 -0.93 10.46 -18.02
CA ASP A 153 -1.95 10.22 -17.01
C ASP A 153 -1.56 9.16 -15.96
N SER A 154 -0.26 9.00 -15.68
CA SER A 154 0.26 7.97 -14.78
C SER A 154 1.59 8.33 -14.10
N ILE A 155 1.82 7.82 -12.88
CA ILE A 155 3.09 7.89 -12.16
C ILE A 155 3.72 6.50 -12.05
N HIS A 156 4.87 6.29 -12.69
CA HIS A 156 5.62 5.04 -12.60
C HIS A 156 6.55 4.97 -11.35
N PRO A 157 6.87 3.76 -10.83
CA PRO A 157 7.70 3.47 -9.65
C PRO A 157 8.96 4.31 -9.46
N THR A 158 9.66 4.65 -10.54
CA THR A 158 10.88 5.48 -10.50
C THR A 158 10.75 6.81 -11.23
N GLY A 159 9.53 7.36 -11.39
CA GLY A 159 9.31 8.61 -12.11
C GLY A 159 9.64 8.51 -13.60
N ARG A 160 9.41 7.30 -14.18
CA ARG A 160 9.77 6.76 -15.52
C ARG A 160 10.89 5.73 -15.43
N LEU A 161 10.51 4.52 -15.03
CA LEU A 161 11.37 3.36 -15.22
C LEU A 161 11.80 3.29 -16.69
N LYS A 162 13.08 3.00 -16.94
CA LYS A 162 13.58 2.67 -18.29
C LYS A 162 13.23 1.23 -18.66
N THR A 163 11.99 0.81 -18.38
CA THR A 163 11.51 -0.56 -18.61
C THR A 163 10.04 -0.54 -19.01
N THR A 164 9.54 -1.63 -19.58
CA THR A 164 8.13 -1.77 -19.98
C THR A 164 7.30 -2.34 -18.84
N ARG A 165 5.97 -2.20 -18.93
CA ARG A 165 5.03 -2.76 -17.97
C ARG A 165 5.20 -4.28 -17.83
N GLU A 166 5.34 -4.98 -18.95
CA GLU A 166 5.49 -6.43 -18.99
C GLU A 166 6.72 -6.89 -18.22
N ASN A 167 7.82 -6.11 -18.28
CA ASN A 167 9.01 -6.42 -17.50
C ASN A 167 8.75 -6.26 -16.00
N VAL A 168 7.97 -5.25 -15.59
CA VAL A 168 7.61 -5.05 -14.16
C VAL A 168 6.72 -6.20 -13.69
N GLU A 169 5.74 -6.61 -14.48
CA GLU A 169 4.87 -7.76 -14.18
C GLU A 169 5.66 -9.08 -14.10
N GLN A 170 6.56 -9.34 -15.05
CA GLN A 170 7.45 -10.50 -15.02
C GLN A 170 8.34 -10.51 -13.78
N MET A 171 8.79 -9.35 -13.32
CA MET A 171 9.57 -9.27 -12.08
C MET A 171 8.74 -9.66 -10.85
N VAL A 172 7.51 -9.18 -10.76
CA VAL A 172 6.61 -9.57 -9.66
C VAL A 172 6.30 -11.07 -9.75
N GLN A 173 6.06 -11.61 -10.95
CA GLN A 173 5.89 -13.05 -11.18
C GLN A 173 7.13 -13.90 -10.85
N GLN A 174 8.33 -13.34 -11.04
CA GLN A 174 9.59 -14.06 -10.80
C GLN A 174 9.97 -14.09 -9.31
N TYR A 175 9.67 -13.02 -8.58
CA TYR A 175 10.16 -12.82 -7.22
C TYR A 175 9.09 -12.97 -6.15
N GLY A 176 7.81 -12.79 -6.50
CA GLY A 176 6.70 -12.76 -5.57
C GLY A 176 6.59 -11.43 -4.84
N ILE A 177 5.37 -11.10 -4.42
CA ILE A 177 5.04 -9.82 -3.77
C ILE A 177 5.90 -9.59 -2.52
N TRP A 178 6.07 -10.62 -1.69
CA TRP A 178 6.84 -10.56 -0.46
C TRP A 178 8.26 -10.09 -0.69
N LYS A 179 8.95 -10.72 -1.64
CA LYS A 179 10.34 -10.41 -1.94
C LYS A 179 10.49 -9.00 -2.51
N ILE A 180 9.52 -8.54 -3.31
CA ILE A 180 9.50 -7.15 -3.78
C ILE A 180 9.41 -6.17 -2.60
N CYS A 181 8.46 -6.37 -1.68
CA CYS A 181 8.31 -5.52 -0.51
C CYS A 181 9.55 -5.56 0.39
N HIS A 182 10.12 -6.74 0.62
CA HIS A 182 11.33 -6.91 1.40
C HIS A 182 12.53 -6.22 0.73
N ALA A 183 12.72 -6.39 -0.58
CA ALA A 183 13.82 -5.78 -1.32
C ALA A 183 13.77 -4.24 -1.26
N ARG A 184 12.58 -3.64 -1.20
CA ARG A 184 12.39 -2.20 -1.04
C ARG A 184 13.01 -1.66 0.25
N LEU A 185 12.85 -2.38 1.37
CA LEU A 185 13.45 -2.01 2.66
C LEU A 185 14.98 -1.86 2.55
N TYR A 186 15.57 -2.67 1.68
CA TYR A 186 17.00 -2.76 1.46
C TYR A 186 17.36 -2.30 0.05
N ILE A 187 16.75 -1.22 -0.44
CA ILE A 187 16.96 -0.73 -1.82
C ILE A 187 18.45 -0.55 -2.19
N GLY A 188 19.32 -0.25 -1.22
CA GLY A 188 20.77 -0.17 -1.40
C GLY A 188 21.48 -1.49 -1.70
N GLN A 189 20.86 -2.64 -1.39
CA GLN A 189 21.43 -3.98 -1.56
C GLN A 189 21.15 -4.58 -2.95
N ARG A 190 20.29 -3.94 -3.77
CA ARG A 190 19.97 -4.38 -5.14
C ARG A 190 19.52 -5.85 -5.22
N MET A 191 18.69 -6.29 -4.27
CA MET A 191 18.16 -7.67 -4.21
C MET A 191 17.32 -8.04 -5.44
N VAL A 192 16.78 -7.03 -6.13
CA VAL A 192 16.08 -7.15 -7.41
C VAL A 192 16.70 -6.18 -8.42
N PRO A 193 16.67 -6.48 -9.73
CA PRO A 193 17.29 -5.62 -10.75
C PRO A 193 16.71 -4.20 -10.81
N TYR A 194 15.40 -4.09 -10.59
CA TYR A 194 14.62 -2.86 -10.56
C TYR A 194 13.60 -2.93 -9.43
N ASP A 195 13.12 -1.78 -8.97
CA ASP A 195 12.05 -1.74 -7.99
C ASP A 195 10.70 -1.55 -8.70
N PRO A 196 9.82 -2.57 -8.73
CA PRO A 196 8.51 -2.47 -9.35
C PRO A 196 7.49 -1.76 -8.46
N SER A 197 7.89 -1.33 -7.26
CA SER A 197 7.02 -0.66 -6.28
C SER A 197 7.20 0.85 -6.28
N LEU A 198 6.10 1.56 -6.07
CA LEU A 198 6.09 2.99 -5.85
C LEU A 198 5.75 3.29 -4.38
N SER A 199 6.67 3.95 -3.67
CA SER A 199 6.38 4.46 -2.33
C SER A 199 5.39 5.62 -2.37
N LEU A 200 4.40 5.56 -1.50
CA LEU A 200 3.44 6.61 -1.17
C LEU A 200 3.52 6.86 0.33
N HIS A 201 3.10 8.04 0.77
CA HIS A 201 3.17 8.39 2.18
C HIS A 201 1.86 8.96 2.68
N ASP A 202 1.54 8.71 3.95
CA ASP A 202 0.36 9.31 4.59
C ASP A 202 0.62 10.76 5.02
N HIS A 203 1.90 11.12 5.17
CA HIS A 203 2.32 12.47 5.53
C HIS A 203 3.07 13.14 4.37
N PRO A 204 2.65 14.35 3.95
CA PRO A 204 3.31 15.08 2.89
C PRO A 204 4.75 15.48 3.26
N GLU A 205 5.03 15.67 4.54
CA GLU A 205 6.34 16.02 5.07
C GLU A 205 7.35 14.91 4.80
N THR A 206 7.00 13.64 5.06
CA THR A 206 7.84 12.48 4.79
C THR A 206 8.23 12.41 3.31
N ALA A 207 7.23 12.47 2.43
CA ALA A 207 7.44 12.42 0.98
C ALA A 207 8.36 13.57 0.53
N THR A 208 8.06 14.80 0.96
CA THR A 208 8.82 15.99 0.59
C THR A 208 10.26 15.94 1.09
N CYS A 209 10.46 15.45 2.32
CA CYS A 209 11.78 15.31 2.93
C CYS A 209 12.68 14.35 2.14
N ILE A 210 12.14 13.20 1.72
CA ILE A 210 12.84 12.24 0.85
C ILE A 210 13.18 12.89 -0.50
N ALA A 211 12.20 13.55 -1.12
CA ALA A 211 12.39 14.21 -2.43
C ALA A 211 13.43 15.33 -2.38
N LYS A 212 13.59 16.01 -1.23
CA LYS A 212 14.60 17.06 -1.01
C LYS A 212 16.01 16.59 -1.32
N GLY A 213 16.34 15.33 -1.03
CA GLY A 213 17.65 14.75 -1.30
C GLY A 213 18.06 14.81 -2.79
N TYR A 214 17.11 15.02 -3.69
CA TYR A 214 17.33 15.06 -5.14
C TYR A 214 17.26 16.48 -5.73
N MET A 215 16.98 17.51 -4.93
CA MET A 215 16.95 18.91 -5.39
C MET A 215 18.33 19.46 -5.75
N SER A 216 19.41 18.82 -5.28
CA SER A 216 20.78 19.20 -5.67
C SER A 216 21.08 18.90 -7.14
N LEU A 217 20.23 18.12 -7.82
CA LEU A 217 20.36 17.85 -9.25
C LEU A 217 19.90 19.07 -10.07
N PRO A 218 20.51 19.33 -11.25
CA PRO A 218 20.21 20.53 -12.04
C PRO A 218 18.74 20.65 -12.45
N HIS A 219 18.20 21.87 -12.36
CA HIS A 219 16.87 22.26 -12.85
C HIS A 219 15.70 21.44 -12.27
N ARG A 220 15.86 20.91 -11.05
CA ARG A 220 14.80 20.16 -10.37
C ARG A 220 14.05 21.00 -9.36
N LYS A 221 12.74 20.81 -9.35
CA LYS A 221 11.79 21.32 -8.34
C LYS A 221 11.06 20.13 -7.75
N ILE A 222 10.59 20.23 -6.50
CA ILE A 222 9.76 19.16 -5.93
C ILE A 222 8.31 19.39 -6.31
N TYR A 223 7.69 18.38 -6.91
CA TYR A 223 6.25 18.30 -7.11
C TYR A 223 5.67 17.35 -6.07
N LEU A 224 5.06 17.91 -5.03
CA LEU A 224 4.30 17.17 -4.02
C LEU A 224 2.86 17.01 -4.52
N MET A 225 2.52 15.78 -4.90
CA MET A 225 1.22 15.38 -5.40
C MET A 225 0.40 14.75 -4.27
N GLU A 226 -0.75 15.35 -3.97
CA GLU A 226 -1.77 14.77 -3.11
C GLU A 226 -2.74 13.97 -3.98
N LEU A 227 -2.88 12.68 -3.66
CA LEU A 227 -3.60 11.71 -4.45
C LEU A 227 -4.72 11.06 -3.64
N GLN A 228 -5.86 10.82 -4.29
CA GLN A 228 -6.95 10.02 -3.76
C GLN A 228 -7.04 8.70 -4.54
N ILE A 229 -6.53 7.62 -3.95
CA ILE A 229 -6.40 6.32 -4.61
C ILE A 229 -7.27 5.27 -3.92
N PRO A 230 -7.79 4.27 -4.66
CA PRO A 230 -8.43 3.12 -4.04
C PRO A 230 -7.46 2.41 -3.10
N LEU A 231 -7.88 2.14 -1.85
CA LEU A 231 -6.99 1.52 -0.87
C LEU A 231 -6.62 0.08 -1.26
N ILE A 232 -7.46 -0.57 -2.08
CA ILE A 232 -7.23 -1.90 -2.65
C ILE A 232 -6.01 -1.94 -3.61
N GLU A 233 -5.57 -0.81 -4.17
CA GLU A 233 -4.37 -0.74 -5.02
C GLU A 233 -3.06 -0.61 -4.23
N VAL A 234 -3.18 -0.30 -2.94
CA VAL A 234 -2.05 -0.15 -2.03
C VAL A 234 -1.81 -1.47 -1.32
N LEU A 235 -0.57 -1.88 -1.16
CA LEU A 235 -0.19 -3.02 -0.34
C LEU A 235 -0.50 -2.79 1.14
N GLY A 236 -1.03 -3.82 1.78
CA GLY A 236 -1.39 -3.83 3.20
C GLY A 236 -0.26 -4.20 4.14
N PHE A 237 0.83 -4.77 3.62
CA PHE A 237 2.00 -5.07 4.44
C PHE A 237 2.62 -3.78 4.95
N LYS A 238 2.75 -3.75 6.25
CA LYS A 238 3.60 -2.83 6.98
C LYS A 238 5.00 -3.40 7.02
N VAL A 239 5.93 -2.59 7.46
CA VAL A 239 7.32 -3.01 7.40
C VAL A 239 7.71 -3.94 8.51
N LYS A 240 7.07 -3.86 9.67
CA LYS A 240 7.19 -4.91 10.66
C LYS A 240 6.76 -6.29 10.12
N ASP A 241 5.89 -6.32 9.11
CA ASP A 241 5.46 -7.58 8.51
C ASP A 241 6.65 -8.11 7.70
N VAL A 242 7.28 -7.28 6.86
CA VAL A 242 8.38 -7.66 5.95
C VAL A 242 9.80 -7.61 6.52
N SER A 243 10.05 -7.03 7.70
CA SER A 243 11.39 -6.86 8.27
C SER A 243 11.76 -8.02 9.20
N TYR A 244 12.91 -8.65 8.96
CA TYR A 244 13.46 -9.69 9.87
C TYR A 244 14.11 -9.12 11.13
N THR A 245 14.29 -7.80 11.22
CA THR A 245 14.88 -7.15 12.38
C THR A 245 13.87 -6.20 13.02
N PRO A 246 13.60 -6.30 14.34
CA PRO A 246 12.81 -5.32 15.05
C PRO A 246 13.62 -4.02 15.17
N GLN A 247 13.64 -3.21 14.12
CA GLN A 247 14.28 -1.90 14.17
C GLN A 247 13.33 -0.94 14.86
N LYS A 248 13.73 -0.43 16.04
CA LYS A 248 12.95 0.51 16.84
C LYS A 248 12.79 1.90 16.20
N ARG A 249 13.54 2.22 15.14
CA ARG A 249 13.50 3.49 14.42
C ARG A 249 14.07 3.28 13.03
N TRP A 250 13.34 3.60 11.98
CA TRP A 250 13.70 3.15 10.64
C TRP A 250 13.87 4.32 9.66
N PHE A 251 13.36 5.52 9.94
CA PHE A 251 13.58 6.68 9.07
C PHE A 251 13.91 7.98 9.83
N TYR A 252 15.21 8.32 9.81
CA TYR A 252 15.73 9.63 10.21
C TYR A 252 16.27 10.38 9.00
N PHE A 253 15.69 11.53 8.68
CA PHE A 253 16.20 12.38 7.61
C PHE A 253 16.09 13.86 7.99
N GLY A 254 17.18 14.60 7.80
CA GLY A 254 17.19 16.05 8.06
C GLY A 254 16.82 16.45 9.49
N LYS A 255 17.22 15.65 10.50
CA LYS A 255 16.86 15.80 11.93
C LYS A 255 15.43 15.44 12.31
N ILE A 256 14.63 14.91 11.39
CA ILE A 256 13.27 14.46 11.64
C ILE A 256 13.23 12.94 11.73
N TRP A 257 12.58 12.42 12.77
CA TRP A 257 12.15 11.01 12.85
C TRP A 257 10.73 10.92 12.31
N PHE A 258 10.51 10.11 11.27
CA PHE A 258 9.19 9.99 10.65
C PHE A 258 8.43 8.73 11.10
N ASP A 259 9.02 7.91 11.98
CA ASP A 259 8.49 6.59 12.31
C ASP A 259 8.84 6.10 13.72
N SER A 260 9.32 6.97 14.62
CA SER A 260 9.67 6.53 15.98
C SER A 260 8.46 6.06 16.79
N PHE A 261 7.23 6.30 16.30
CA PHE A 261 5.98 5.99 17.00
C PHE A 261 4.84 5.46 16.10
N ASP A 262 4.96 5.48 14.76
CA ASP A 262 3.90 5.01 13.84
C ASP A 262 4.49 4.37 12.57
N GLU A 263 4.39 3.05 12.48
CA GLU A 263 4.85 2.23 11.35
C GLU A 263 3.97 2.41 10.09
N ALA A 264 2.91 3.23 10.13
CA ALA A 264 1.93 3.38 9.06
C ALA A 264 2.25 4.48 8.04
N THR A 265 3.40 5.16 8.14
CA THR A 265 3.65 6.39 7.36
C THR A 265 4.02 6.15 5.89
N GLU A 266 4.45 4.96 5.52
CA GLU A 266 4.77 4.56 4.15
C GLU A 266 3.83 3.46 3.64
N ARG A 267 3.43 3.61 2.38
CA ARG A 267 2.55 2.75 1.61
C ARG A 267 3.24 2.39 0.30
N TYR A 268 2.83 1.28 -0.30
CA TYR A 268 3.39 0.84 -1.57
C TYR A 268 2.28 0.52 -2.56
N THR A 269 2.45 0.93 -3.81
CA THR A 269 1.70 0.34 -4.93
C THR A 269 2.65 -0.45 -5.80
N LEU A 270 2.15 -1.48 -6.46
CA LEU A 270 2.90 -2.15 -7.52
C LEU A 270 2.59 -1.46 -8.86
N TYR A 271 3.54 -1.52 -9.79
CA TYR A 271 3.38 -1.14 -11.19
C TYR A 271 3.36 0.35 -11.50
N GLU A 272 2.37 1.10 -11.01
CA GLU A 272 2.19 2.54 -11.24
C GLU A 272 0.99 3.10 -10.45
N ILE A 273 0.77 4.41 -10.55
CA ILE A 273 -0.52 5.05 -10.23
C ILE A 273 -1.12 5.54 -11.56
N PRO A 274 -2.09 4.82 -12.14
CA PRO A 274 -2.78 5.25 -13.36
C PRO A 274 -3.84 6.32 -13.05
N PHE A 275 -4.46 6.87 -14.09
CA PHE A 275 -5.62 7.78 -14.00
C PHE A 275 -5.35 9.03 -13.16
N LEU A 276 -4.16 9.64 -13.33
CA LEU A 276 -3.72 10.76 -12.51
C LEU A 276 -4.72 11.92 -12.55
N SER A 277 -5.33 12.21 -13.69
CA SER A 277 -6.37 13.21 -13.91
C SER A 277 -7.60 13.01 -13.03
N LYS A 278 -7.93 11.77 -12.66
CA LYS A 278 -9.03 11.41 -11.77
C LYS A 278 -8.62 11.38 -10.29
N ARG A 279 -7.33 11.18 -10.00
CA ARG A 279 -6.82 10.90 -8.65
C ARG A 279 -6.07 12.07 -8.03
N LEU A 280 -5.53 12.96 -8.83
CA LEU A 280 -4.74 14.10 -8.40
C LEU A 280 -5.66 15.17 -7.82
N MET A 281 -5.53 15.38 -6.51
CA MET A 281 -6.33 16.37 -5.78
C MET A 281 -5.66 17.73 -5.79
N LYS A 282 -4.34 17.74 -5.56
CA LYS A 282 -3.56 18.96 -5.40
C LYS A 282 -2.10 18.72 -5.74
N VAL A 283 -1.46 19.73 -6.31
CA VAL A 283 -0.01 19.79 -6.47
C VAL A 283 0.52 21.00 -5.74
N ARG A 284 1.52 20.79 -4.89
CA ARG A 284 2.37 21.86 -4.36
C ARG A 284 3.74 21.74 -5.01
N VAL A 285 4.24 22.85 -5.52
CA VAL A 285 5.58 22.93 -6.11
C VAL A 285 6.49 23.63 -5.11
N PHE A 286 7.68 23.07 -4.90
CA PHE A 286 8.76 23.70 -4.15
C PHE A 286 9.90 24.03 -5.10
N GLU A 287 10.15 25.32 -5.27
CA GLU A 287 11.13 25.88 -6.20
C GLU A 287 12.57 25.69 -5.69
N ASP A 288 12.77 25.76 -4.38
CA ASP A 288 14.07 25.64 -3.76
C ASP A 288 14.04 24.95 -2.38
N SER A 289 15.24 24.72 -1.83
CA SER A 289 15.40 24.05 -0.54
C SER A 289 14.87 24.87 0.64
N ASN A 290 14.80 26.20 0.55
CA ASN A 290 14.30 27.04 1.65
C ASN A 290 12.78 26.89 1.78
N GLU A 291 12.04 26.82 0.67
CA GLU A 291 10.61 26.53 0.70
C GLU A 291 10.31 25.17 1.34
N VAL A 292 11.14 24.18 1.05
CA VAL A 292 11.03 22.85 1.68
C VAL A 292 11.29 22.94 3.19
N GLU A 293 12.34 23.63 3.62
CA GLU A 293 12.64 23.80 5.05
C GLU A 293 11.50 24.50 5.78
N ASN A 294 10.95 25.58 5.22
CA ASN A 294 9.82 26.29 5.79
C ASN A 294 8.58 25.39 5.93
N PHE A 295 8.35 24.51 4.95
CA PHE A 295 7.25 23.56 5.01
C PHE A 295 7.45 22.45 6.06
N LEU A 296 8.69 21.97 6.24
CA LEU A 296 9.02 20.92 7.21
C LEU A 296 9.16 21.44 8.64
N GLN A 297 9.37 22.75 8.83
CA GLN A 297 9.65 23.36 10.13
C GLN A 297 8.57 23.07 11.19
N PRO A 298 7.26 23.25 10.94
CA PRO A 298 6.24 22.95 11.94
C PRO A 298 6.22 21.48 12.37
N PHE A 299 6.54 20.57 11.44
CA PHE A 299 6.61 19.14 11.74
C PHE A 299 7.83 18.80 12.61
N ARG A 300 8.98 19.44 12.37
CA ARG A 300 10.16 19.33 13.25
C ARG A 300 9.84 19.75 14.67
N GLU A 301 9.23 20.92 14.83
CA GLU A 301 8.89 21.48 16.14
C GLU A 301 7.94 20.54 16.90
N SER A 302 6.92 20.00 16.22
CA SER A 302 6.00 19.03 16.81
C SER A 302 6.70 17.71 17.24
N GLN A 303 7.64 17.20 16.44
CA GLN A 303 8.39 15.99 16.80
C GLN A 303 9.33 16.22 17.98
N GLU A 304 9.97 17.39 18.05
CA GLU A 304 10.81 17.77 19.20
C GLU A 304 9.99 17.92 20.48
N GLU A 305 8.80 18.52 20.40
CA GLU A 305 7.87 18.62 21.52
C GLU A 305 7.44 17.25 22.04
N LYS A 306 6.98 16.35 21.14
CA LYS A 306 6.63 14.97 21.51
C LYS A 306 7.78 14.23 22.18
N LYS A 307 9.00 14.39 21.65
CA LYS A 307 10.19 13.78 22.23
C LYS A 307 10.48 14.31 23.63
N ARG A 308 10.28 15.61 23.88
CA ARG A 308 10.45 16.19 25.22
C ARG A 308 9.43 15.63 26.20
N LEU A 309 8.16 15.51 25.79
CA LEU A 309 7.10 14.92 26.61
C LEU A 309 7.40 13.46 26.96
N CYS A 310 7.72 12.62 25.98
CA CYS A 310 8.04 11.20 26.23
C CYS A 310 9.32 11.00 27.07
N ASN A 311 10.27 11.94 27.03
CA ASN A 311 11.45 11.88 27.89
C ASN A 311 11.17 12.40 29.31
N HIS A 312 10.14 13.21 29.51
CA HIS A 312 9.73 13.69 30.84
C HIS A 312 9.02 12.58 31.61
N ASP A 313 8.18 11.79 30.92
CA ASP A 313 7.50 10.62 31.50
C ASP A 313 8.50 9.55 32.00
N LEU A 314 9.66 9.42 31.36
CA LEU A 314 10.71 8.48 31.77
C LEU A 314 11.55 8.95 32.98
N VAL A 315 11.57 10.26 33.26
CA VAL A 315 12.27 10.82 34.42
C VAL A 315 11.36 10.81 35.65
N GLU A 316 10.05 10.99 35.47
CA GLU A 316 9.07 10.90 36.57
C GLU A 316 8.84 9.45 37.04
N GLU A 317 9.01 8.42 36.19
CA GLU A 317 8.98 7.02 36.63
C GLU A 317 10.20 6.65 37.51
N GLU A 318 11.41 7.15 37.20
CA GLU A 318 12.61 6.89 38.03
C GLU A 318 12.58 7.65 39.37
N GLU A 319 11.98 8.84 39.46
CA GLU A 319 11.82 9.58 40.73
C GLU A 319 10.69 9.02 41.63
N SER A 320 9.83 8.13 41.12
CA SER A 320 8.74 7.51 41.90
C SER A 320 9.09 6.15 42.52
N GLU A 321 10.25 5.56 42.18
CA GLU A 321 10.75 4.32 42.77
C GLU A 321 11.77 4.54 43.91
N GLU A 322 12.21 5.78 44.19
CA GLU A 322 13.20 6.09 45.25
C GLU A 322 12.60 6.50 46.62
N ASP A 323 11.28 6.46 46.82
CA ASP A 323 10.63 6.93 48.07
C ASP A 323 10.04 5.80 48.97
N HIS A 324 10.51 4.56 48.83
CA HIS A 324 10.10 3.42 49.68
C HIS A 324 11.28 2.62 50.25
N ASP A 325 12.22 3.30 50.90
CA ASP A 325 13.08 2.70 51.92
C ASP A 325 13.34 3.76 52.99
N ASP A 326 12.77 3.55 54.18
CA ASP A 326 13.18 4.06 55.50
C ASP A 326 11.94 4.48 56.33
N ASP A 327 11.43 3.53 57.13
CA ASP A 327 11.06 3.75 58.54
C ASP A 327 10.44 2.45 59.10
N ASP A 328 11.30 1.49 59.44
CA ASP A 328 11.00 0.44 60.42
C ASP A 328 12.27 0.24 61.27
N ASP A 329 12.48 1.15 62.21
CA ASP A 329 13.34 0.96 63.39
C ASP A 329 12.84 1.83 64.56
N GLU A 330 12.01 1.22 65.42
CA GLU A 330 11.95 1.26 66.91
C GLU A 330 10.55 1.10 67.52
#